data_AF-A0A3N8DAA0-F1
#
_entry.id   AF-A0A3N8DAA0-F1
#
_cell.length_a   1.000
_cell.length_b   1.000
_cell.length_c   1.000
_cell.angle_alpha   90.00
_cell.angle_beta   90.00
_cell.angle_gamma   90.00
#
_symmetry.space_group_name_H-M   'P 1'
#
loop_
_entity.id
_entity.type
_entity.pdbx_description
1 polymer ?
#
loop_
_entity_poly.entity_id
_entity_poly.type
_entity_poly.pdbx_seq_one_letter_code
_entity_poly.pdbx_strand_id
1 'polypeptide(L)'
;MKPMLKAGEHIEGMHWVAEYHPLTHEIRVLRENIEVGTYCAPSTLFGDEEEMGAANLADHRSQEAALRAYLRNFVKEHDAEE
;
A
#
# COMPACT_ATOMS: atom_id res chain seq x y z
N MET A 1 3.60 18.25 6.50
CA MET A 1 2.74 17.35 5.71
C MET A 1 3.38 15.97 5.77
N LYS A 2 2.68 14.93 6.22
CA LYS A 2 3.22 13.56 6.15
C LYS A 2 3.42 13.20 4.67
N PRO A 3 4.58 12.66 4.26
CA PRO A 3 4.79 12.27 2.87
C PRO A 3 3.80 11.18 2.47
N MET A 4 3.30 11.24 1.24
CA MET A 4 2.54 10.14 0.66
C MET A 4 3.47 8.93 0.51
N LEU A 5 3.00 7.76 0.92
CA LEU A 5 3.71 6.51 0.73
C LEU A 5 3.24 5.89 -0.58
N LYS A 6 4.17 5.36 -1.37
CA LYS A 6 3.84 4.68 -2.61
C LYS A 6 4.67 3.42 -2.73
N ALA A 7 4.06 2.35 -3.20
CA ALA A 7 4.76 1.11 -3.45
C ALA A 7 4.25 0.48 -4.74
N GLY A 8 5.16 0.23 -5.67
CA GLY A 8 4.89 -0.46 -6.92
C GLY A 8 5.47 -1.87 -6.92
N GLU A 9 4.79 -2.80 -7.59
CA GLU A 9 5.25 -4.15 -7.84
C GLU A 9 4.72 -4.67 -9.19
N HIS A 10 5.52 -5.47 -9.89
CA HIS A 10 5.06 -6.15 -11.09
C HIS A 10 4.44 -7.48 -10.69
N ILE A 11 3.14 -7.63 -10.91
CA ILE A 11 2.36 -8.81 -10.58
C ILE A 11 1.74 -9.31 -11.87
N GLU A 12 2.02 -10.56 -12.23
CA GLU A 12 1.46 -11.23 -13.42
C GLU A 12 1.69 -10.46 -14.74
N GLY A 13 2.84 -9.82 -14.86
CA GLY A 13 3.22 -9.04 -16.05
C GLY A 13 2.62 -7.63 -16.10
N MET A 14 1.83 -7.24 -15.12
CA MET A 14 1.22 -5.91 -15.01
C MET A 14 1.90 -5.10 -13.92
N HIS A 15 2.10 -3.80 -14.17
CA HIS A 15 2.66 -2.90 -13.18
C HIS A 15 1.55 -2.37 -12.26
N TRP A 16 1.56 -2.80 -11.01
CA TRP A 16 0.61 -2.36 -10.00
C TRP A 16 1.27 -1.39 -9.04
N VAL A 17 0.52 -0.37 -8.59
CA VAL A 17 0.98 0.63 -7.64
C VAL A 17 -0.09 0.87 -6.58
N ALA A 18 0.30 0.85 -5.32
CA ALA A 18 -0.52 1.34 -4.21
C ALA A 18 0.06 2.66 -3.69
N GLU A 19 -0.80 3.67 -3.53
CA GLU A 19 -0.47 4.97 -2.95
C GLU A 19 -1.29 5.17 -1.68
N TYR A 20 -0.63 5.27 -0.53
CA TYR A 20 -1.29 5.52 0.75
C TYR A 20 -1.29 7.02 1.10
N HIS A 21 -2.49 7.52 1.37
CA HIS A 21 -2.81 8.88 1.75
C HIS A 21 -2.98 8.97 3.28
N PRO A 22 -1.96 9.42 4.03
CA PRO A 22 -2.01 9.45 5.50
C PRO A 22 -3.01 10.47 6.07
N LEU A 23 -3.51 11.40 5.25
CA LEU A 23 -4.50 12.39 5.68
C LEU A 23 -5.92 11.83 5.71
N THR A 24 -6.26 10.99 4.74
CA THR A 24 -7.60 10.39 4.61
C THR A 24 -7.63 8.93 5.02
N HIS A 25 -6.48 8.32 5.29
CA HIS A 25 -6.33 6.90 5.60
C HIS A 25 -6.83 6.00 4.45
N GLU A 26 -6.56 6.43 3.21
CA GLU A 26 -6.97 5.75 1.98
C GLU A 26 -5.76 5.22 1.22
N ILE A 27 -5.96 4.13 0.49
CA ILE A 27 -5.01 3.54 -0.45
C ILE A 27 -5.62 3.62 -1.84
N ARG A 28 -4.98 4.38 -2.70
CA ARG A 28 -5.28 4.42 -4.13
C ARG A 28 -4.51 3.30 -4.82
N VAL A 29 -5.19 2.50 -5.62
CA VAL A 29 -4.57 1.42 -6.39
C VAL A 29 -4.59 1.78 -7.87
N LEU A 30 -3.45 1.61 -8.53
CA LEU A 30 -3.28 1.83 -9.95
C LEU A 30 -2.78 0.55 -10.62
N ARG A 31 -3.34 0.24 -11.79
CA ARG A 31 -2.90 -0.81 -12.71
C ARG A 31 -2.41 -0.15 -13.98
N GLU A 32 -1.14 -0.38 -14.33
CA GLU A 32 -0.48 0.23 -15.50
C GLU A 32 -0.60 1.76 -15.56
N ASN A 33 -0.55 2.42 -14.39
CA ASN A 33 -0.76 3.86 -14.19
C ASN A 33 -2.20 4.35 -14.39
N ILE A 34 -3.17 3.44 -14.47
CA ILE A 34 -4.60 3.74 -14.49
C ILE A 34 -5.16 3.47 -13.10
N GLU A 35 -5.83 4.45 -12.49
CA GLU A 35 -6.54 4.23 -11.21
C GLU A 35 -7.62 3.17 -11.40
N VAL A 36 -7.56 2.10 -10.60
CA VAL A 36 -8.59 1.07 -10.55
C VAL A 36 -9.58 1.31 -9.42
N GLY A 37 -9.15 2.01 -8.35
CA GLY A 37 -9.99 2.29 -7.21
C GLY A 37 -9.23 2.90 -6.04
N THR A 38 -10.00 3.38 -5.07
CA THR A 38 -9.50 3.88 -3.78
C THR A 38 -10.20 3.13 -2.65
N TYR A 39 -9.42 2.68 -1.67
CA TYR A 39 -9.86 1.78 -0.60
C TYR A 39 -9.42 2.32 0.75
N CYS A 40 -10.18 2.08 1.81
CA CYS A 40 -9.73 2.42 3.17
C CYS A 40 -8.53 1.55 3.55
N ALA A 41 -7.47 2.16 4.07
CA ALA A 41 -6.33 1.42 4.60
C ALA A 41 -6.78 0.59 5.82
N PRO A 42 -6.44 -0.70 5.90
CA PRO A 42 -6.73 -1.48 7.10
C PRO A 42 -5.93 -0.94 8.28
N SER A 43 -6.54 -0.86 9.47
CA SER A 43 -5.86 -0.36 10.69
C SER A 43 -4.62 -1.17 11.06
N THR A 44 -4.54 -2.43 10.63
CA THR A 44 -3.40 -3.33 10.85
C THR A 44 -2.32 -3.22 9.77
N LEU A 45 -2.48 -2.33 8.77
CA LEU A 45 -1.58 -2.24 7.61
C LEU A 45 -0.13 -2.05 8.01
N PHE A 46 0.14 -1.16 8.97
CA PHE A 46 1.49 -0.80 9.39
C PHE A 46 1.90 -1.44 10.74
N GLY A 47 1.11 -2.38 11.26
CA GLY A 47 1.30 -2.94 12.61
C GLY A 47 0.70 -2.07 13.71
N ASP A 48 0.52 -2.65 14.89
CA ASP A 48 -0.03 -1.98 16.08
C ASP A 48 0.93 -0.87 16.57
N GLU A 49 0.39 0.28 16.95
CA GLU A 49 1.15 1.51 17.24
C GLU A 49 2.09 1.41 18.46
N GLU A 50 2.08 0.29 19.21
CA GLU A 50 2.96 0.06 20.38
C GLU A 50 4.42 -0.25 20.02
N GLU A 51 4.76 -0.61 18.77
CA GLU A 51 6.16 -0.80 18.32
C GLU A 51 6.73 0.39 17.51
N MET A 52 6.00 1.51 17.40
CA MET A 52 6.41 2.71 16.64
C MET A 52 7.45 3.59 17.38
N GLY A 53 8.39 2.95 18.08
CA GLY A 53 9.44 3.57 18.87
C GLY A 53 10.79 3.69 18.17
N ALA A 54 10.85 4.00 16.86
CA ALA A 54 12.13 4.31 16.21
C ALA A 54 11.96 5.22 14.99
N ALA A 55 12.08 6.53 15.21
CA ALA A 55 12.18 7.53 14.16
C ALA A 55 13.48 7.36 13.35
N ASN A 56 13.46 6.60 12.25
CA ASN A 56 14.45 6.70 11.18
C ASN A 56 14.01 5.83 9.99
N LEU A 57 14.33 6.25 8.76
CA LEU A 57 14.24 5.58 7.43
C LEU A 57 13.88 4.08 7.30
N ALA A 58 14.22 3.23 8.27
CA ALA A 58 13.71 1.87 8.42
C ALA A 58 12.17 1.83 8.46
N ASP A 59 11.53 2.79 9.12
CA ASP A 59 10.07 2.91 9.17
C ASP A 59 9.46 3.09 7.77
N HIS A 60 10.09 3.93 6.92
CA HIS A 60 9.62 4.15 5.55
C HIS A 60 9.72 2.88 4.70
N ARG A 61 10.83 2.15 4.77
CA ARG A 61 10.97 0.88 4.02
C ARG A 61 10.03 -0.20 4.54
N SER A 62 9.82 -0.27 5.86
CA SER A 62 8.87 -1.18 6.47
C SER A 62 7.44 -0.88 6.04
N GLN A 63 7.07 0.41 5.99
CA GLN A 63 5.79 0.87 5.49
C GLN A 63 5.60 0.58 4.00
N GLU A 64 6.63 0.81 3.17
CA GLU A 64 6.59 0.43 1.75
C GLU A 64 6.42 -1.09 1.58
N ALA A 65 7.12 -1.90 2.39
CA ALA A 65 7.00 -3.35 2.35
C ALA A 65 5.60 -3.83 2.75
N ALA A 66 5.01 -3.22 3.78
CA ALA A 66 3.64 -3.49 4.20
C ALA A 66 2.63 -3.10 3.11
N LEU A 67 2.81 -1.94 2.49
CA LEU A 67 1.98 -1.47 1.38
C LEU A 67 2.10 -2.38 0.13
N ARG A 68 3.30 -2.91 -0.16
CA ARG A 68 3.48 -3.96 -1.20
C ARG A 68 2.78 -5.26 -0.83
N ALA A 69 2.85 -5.68 0.42
CA ALA A 69 2.17 -6.88 0.87
C ALA A 69 0.64 -6.74 0.73
N TYR A 70 0.08 -5.58 1.09
CA TYR A 70 -1.31 -5.22 0.84
C TYR A 70 -1.62 -5.27 -0.65
N LEU A 71 -0.82 -4.63 -1.51
CA LEU A 71 -1.03 -4.61 -2.95
C LEU A 71 -1.06 -6.03 -3.55
N ARG A 72 -0.13 -6.90 -3.14
CA ARG A 72 -0.15 -8.30 -3.56
C ARG A 72 -1.42 -9.04 -3.14
N ASN A 73 -1.92 -8.80 -1.93
CA ASN A 73 -3.15 -9.42 -1.47
C ASN A 73 -4.36 -8.89 -2.25
N PHE A 74 -4.43 -7.57 -2.41
CA PHE A 74 -5.45 -6.90 -3.19
C PHE A 74 -5.54 -7.47 -4.61
N VAL A 75 -4.41 -7.61 -5.32
CA VAL A 75 -4.40 -8.17 -6.67
C VAL A 75 -4.86 -9.63 -6.66
N LYS A 76 -4.46 -10.44 -5.69
CA LYS A 76 -4.96 -11.82 -5.56
C LYS A 76 -6.47 -11.90 -5.32
N GLU A 77 -7.04 -10.97 -4.56
CA GLU A 77 -8.46 -10.94 -4.26
C GLU A 77 -9.30 -10.41 -5.42
N HIS A 78 -8.80 -9.40 -6.14
CA HIS A 78 -9.54 -8.72 -7.21
C HIS A 78 -9.25 -9.22 -8.63
N ASP A 79 -8.10 -9.83 -8.90
CA ASP A 79 -7.82 -10.49 -10.19
C ASP A 79 -8.41 -11.91 -10.24
N ALA A 80 -8.73 -12.50 -9.08
CA ALA A 80 -9.42 -13.80 -8.98
C ALA A 80 -10.94 -13.72 -9.28
N GLU A 81 -11.49 -12.54 -9.56
CA GLU A 81 -12.84 -12.40 -10.10
C GLU A 81 -12.79 -12.53 -11.64
N GLU A 82 -12.84 -13.78 -12.12
CA GLU A 82 -13.06 -14.18 -13.53
C GLU A 82 -14.45 -13.78 -14.06
#